data_AF-A0A959F1T2-F1
#
_entry.id   AF-A0A959F1T2-F1
#
_cell.length_a   1.000
_cell.length_b   1.000
_cell.length_c   1.000
_cell.angle_alpha   90.00
_cell.angle_beta   90.00
_cell.angle_gamma   90.00
#
_symmetry.space_group_name_H-M   'P 1'
#
loop_
_entity.id
_entity.type
_entity.pdbx_description
1 polymer ?
#
loop_
_entity_poly.entity_id
_entity_poly.type
_entity_poly.pdbx_seq_one_letter_code
_entity_poly.pdbx_strand_id
1 'polypeptide(L)'
;VEITIPLAWEKGKHPDFQRFDRSEFRYRGEMYDVVRSEPLGQATRYWCFRDEGETQLFAGIDAMLREAGRSDPLQRNSQEKLLEYWQSLLVLPAPRLPEQPPLELAGYLHGRLPIPLPIYLHPPTPPPEV
;
A
#
# COMPACT_ATOMS: atom_id res chain seq x y z
N VAL A 1 -15.73 10.16 8.64
CA VAL A 1 -15.92 9.15 9.71
C VAL A 1 -15.19 9.64 10.95
N GLU A 2 -15.78 9.48 12.14
CA GLU A 2 -15.10 9.77 13.41
C GLU A 2 -14.59 8.47 14.04
N ILE A 3 -13.32 8.43 14.41
CA ILE A 3 -12.66 7.25 14.98
C ILE A 3 -11.85 7.67 16.20
N THR A 4 -11.94 6.92 17.29
CA THR A 4 -11.13 7.16 18.49
C THR A 4 -10.17 6.00 18.71
N ILE A 5 -8.87 6.30 18.75
CA ILE A 5 -7.79 5.30 18.92
C ILE A 5 -7.11 5.53 20.27
N PRO A 6 -6.99 4.51 21.14
CA PRO A 6 -6.22 4.63 22.38
C PRO A 6 -4.75 4.95 22.12
N LEU A 7 -4.15 5.83 22.92
CA LEU A 7 -2.72 6.18 22.81
C LEU A 7 -1.81 4.95 22.98
N ALA A 8 -2.25 3.94 23.73
CA ALA A 8 -1.53 2.68 23.88
C ALA A 8 -1.38 1.92 22.54
N TRP A 9 -2.36 2.04 21.65
CA TRP A 9 -2.34 1.38 20.33
C TRP A 9 -1.44 2.14 19.36
N GLU A 10 -1.34 3.46 19.50
CA GLU A 10 -0.44 4.28 18.67
C GLU A 10 1.04 4.06 19.01
N LYS A 11 1.35 3.73 20.25
CA LYS A 11 2.72 3.51 20.74
C LYS A 11 3.21 2.08 20.56
N GLY A 12 2.33 1.14 20.21
CA GLY A 12 2.62 -0.28 20.14
C GLY A 12 2.05 -0.95 18.89
N LYS A 13 2.31 -2.25 18.73
CA LYS A 13 1.61 -3.05 17.72
C LYS A 13 0.26 -3.47 18.28
N HIS A 14 -0.82 -3.23 17.53
CA HIS A 14 -2.16 -3.72 17.85
C HIS A 14 -2.74 -4.41 16.61
N PRO A 15 -3.38 -5.59 16.74
CA PRO A 15 -3.87 -6.34 15.57
C PRO A 15 -4.85 -5.52 14.72
N ASP A 16 -5.71 -4.74 15.36
CA ASP A 16 -6.74 -3.95 14.69
C ASP A 16 -6.28 -2.54 14.28
N PHE A 17 -5.06 -2.13 14.61
CA PHE A 17 -4.58 -0.78 14.31
C PHE A 17 -3.14 -0.78 13.82
N GLN A 18 -2.96 -0.29 12.60
CA GLN A 18 -1.68 -0.25 11.91
C GLN A 18 -1.49 1.15 11.33
N ARG A 19 -0.43 1.85 11.76
CA ARG A 19 -0.06 3.18 11.29
C ARG A 19 0.87 3.02 10.07
N PHE A 20 0.53 3.66 8.96
CA PHE A 20 1.35 3.68 7.75
C PHE A 20 2.11 5.00 7.63
N ASP A 21 1.41 6.11 7.87
CA ASP A 21 2.00 7.45 7.96
C ASP A 21 1.26 8.30 9.01
N ARG A 22 1.72 9.52 9.26
CA ARG A 22 1.18 10.48 10.24
C ARG A 22 -0.32 10.72 10.07
N SER A 23 -0.80 10.71 8.84
CA SER A 23 -2.21 10.93 8.49
C SER A 23 -2.88 9.70 7.90
N GLU A 24 -2.27 8.52 7.91
CA GLU A 24 -2.83 7.35 7.24
C GLU A 24 -2.72 6.12 8.14
N PHE A 25 -3.83 5.42 8.34
CA PHE A 25 -3.85 4.21 9.15
C PHE A 25 -4.91 3.20 8.69
N ARG A 26 -4.64 1.93 8.97
CA ARG A 26 -5.62 0.85 8.86
C ARG A 26 -6.23 0.59 10.23
N TYR A 27 -7.56 0.61 10.30
CA TYR A 27 -8.32 0.28 11.50
C TYR A 27 -9.38 -0.77 11.18
N ARG A 28 -9.34 -1.90 11.88
CA ARG A 28 -10.26 -3.05 11.68
C ARG A 28 -10.36 -3.51 10.22
N GLY A 29 -9.25 -3.45 9.50
CA GLY A 29 -9.16 -3.89 8.10
C GLY A 29 -9.55 -2.83 7.07
N GLU A 30 -9.93 -1.62 7.48
CA GLU A 30 -10.29 -0.52 6.58
C GLU A 30 -9.22 0.60 6.64
N MET A 31 -8.95 1.21 5.49
CA MET A 31 -7.98 2.31 5.35
C MET A 31 -8.63 3.67 5.56
N TYR A 32 -7.89 4.56 6.21
CA TYR A 32 -8.36 5.88 6.62
C TYR A 32 -7.30 6.97 6.45
N ASP A 33 -7.69 8.05 5.76
CA ASP A 33 -6.97 9.30 5.68
C ASP A 33 -7.46 10.30 6.73
N VAL A 34 -6.56 10.78 7.57
CA VAL A 34 -6.82 11.76 8.63
C VAL A 34 -6.91 13.16 8.05
N VAL A 35 -8.07 13.78 8.21
CA VAL A 35 -8.30 15.19 7.90
C VAL A 35 -8.00 16.07 9.11
N ARG A 36 -8.33 15.57 10.30
CA ARG A 36 -8.14 16.27 11.58
C ARG A 36 -7.97 15.27 12.71
N SER A 37 -7.20 15.65 13.72
CA SER A 37 -7.13 14.93 14.99
C SER A 37 -7.26 15.88 16.18
N GLU A 38 -7.68 15.32 17.32
CA GLU A 38 -7.63 15.99 18.61
C GLU A 38 -7.25 15.00 19.72
N PRO A 39 -6.43 15.44 20.70
CA PRO A 39 -6.16 14.63 21.87
C PRO A 39 -7.40 14.55 22.77
N LEU A 40 -7.73 13.33 23.21
CA LEU A 40 -8.86 13.02 24.08
C LEU A 40 -8.37 12.16 25.26
N GLY A 41 -7.70 12.78 26.23
CA GLY A 41 -7.17 12.11 27.42
C GLY A 41 -6.14 11.04 27.07
N GLN A 42 -6.52 9.76 27.17
CA GLN A 42 -5.68 8.59 26.84
C GLN A 42 -5.97 8.02 25.45
N ALA A 43 -6.63 8.79 24.58
CA ALA A 43 -6.91 8.45 23.20
C ALA A 43 -6.70 9.68 22.30
N THR A 44 -6.69 9.44 21.00
CA THR A 44 -6.78 10.47 19.98
C THR A 44 -8.09 10.27 19.23
N ARG A 45 -8.88 11.33 19.07
CA ARG A 45 -10.04 11.34 18.18
C ARG A 45 -9.59 11.84 16.80
N TYR A 46 -10.00 11.14 15.77
CA TYR A 46 -9.70 11.42 14.38
C TYR A 46 -10.98 11.63 13.59
N TRP A 47 -10.94 12.59 12.67
CA TRP A 47 -11.89 12.72 11.59
C TRP A 47 -11.20 12.31 10.30
N CYS A 48 -11.72 11.26 9.69
CA CYS A 48 -11.09 10.63 8.55
C CYS A 48 -12.03 10.54 7.35
N PHE A 49 -11.44 10.52 6.16
CA PHE A 49 -12.06 9.87 5.01
C PHE A 49 -11.74 8.38 5.03
N ARG A 50 -12.69 7.56 4.61
CA ARG A 50 -12.48 6.14 4.41
C ARG A 50 -11.96 5.96 2.98
N ASP A 51 -10.82 5.31 2.81
CA ASP A 51 -10.32 4.95 1.49
C ASP A 51 -10.78 3.53 1.14
N GLU A 52 -11.84 3.43 0.33
CA GLU A 52 -12.37 2.15 -0.10
C GLU A 52 -11.46 1.42 -1.10
N GLY A 53 -10.72 2.17 -1.93
CA GLY A 53 -9.82 1.61 -2.93
C GLY A 53 -8.63 0.92 -2.27
N GLU A 54 -7.98 1.61 -1.34
CA GLU A 54 -6.88 1.04 -0.57
C GLU A 54 -7.36 -0.07 0.37
N THR A 55 -8.56 0.07 0.96
CA THR A 55 -9.18 -1.02 1.74
C THR A 55 -9.27 -2.31 0.91
N GLN A 56 -9.76 -2.23 -0.33
CA GLN A 56 -9.85 -3.39 -1.22
C GLN A 56 -8.49 -3.93 -1.62
N LEU A 57 -7.53 -3.05 -1.90
CA LEU A 57 -6.15 -3.42 -2.25
C LEU A 57 -5.50 -4.23 -1.11
N PHE A 58 -5.52 -3.71 0.12
CA PHE A 58 -4.95 -4.40 1.27
C PHE A 58 -5.69 -5.70 1.60
N ALA A 59 -7.01 -5.75 1.42
CA ALA A 59 -7.76 -7.00 1.57
C ALA A 59 -7.32 -8.08 0.57
N GLY A 60 -7.02 -7.68 -0.67
CA GLY A 60 -6.44 -8.56 -1.69
C GLY A 60 -5.07 -9.10 -1.29
N ILE A 61 -4.18 -8.23 -0.81
CA ILE A 61 -2.86 -8.62 -0.31
C ILE A 61 -2.97 -9.58 0.87
N ASP A 62 -3.83 -9.28 1.85
CA ASP A 62 -4.08 -10.14 3.01
C ASP A 62 -4.63 -11.52 2.61
N ALA A 63 -5.42 -11.60 1.53
CA ALA A 63 -5.87 -12.88 0.98
C ALA A 63 -4.72 -13.66 0.34
N MET A 64 -3.87 -13.01 -0.46
CA MET A 64 -2.71 -13.64 -1.10
C MET A 64 -1.71 -14.17 -0.08
N LEU A 65 -1.43 -13.40 0.99
CA LEU A 65 -0.53 -13.82 2.05
C LEU A 65 -1.08 -15.02 2.84
N ARG A 66 -2.38 -15.00 3.15
CA ARG A 66 -3.05 -16.15 3.80
C ARG A 66 -2.96 -17.42 2.95
N GLU A 67 -3.12 -17.29 1.64
CA GLU A 67 -3.01 -18.43 0.73
C GLU A 67 -1.57 -18.94 0.64
N ALA A 68 -0.59 -18.06 0.49
CA ALA A 68 0.83 -18.43 0.49
C ALA A 68 1.26 -19.10 1.82
N GLY A 69 0.76 -18.62 2.97
CA GLY A 69 1.07 -19.15 4.31
C GLY A 69 0.47 -20.51 4.62
N ARG A 70 -0.55 -20.97 3.88
CA ARG A 70 -1.06 -22.34 4.00
C ARG A 70 -0.10 -23.38 3.43
N SER A 71 0.74 -22.99 2.47
CA SER A 71 1.63 -23.88 1.75
C SER A 71 2.91 -24.21 2.51
N ASP A 72 3.38 -23.35 3.43
CA ASP A 72 4.59 -23.61 4.24
C ASP A 72 4.65 -22.76 5.53
N PRO A 73 4.60 -23.36 6.74
CA PRO A 73 4.73 -22.66 8.02
C PRO A 73 6.09 -21.97 8.22
N LEU A 74 7.15 -22.42 7.54
CA LEU A 74 8.50 -21.86 7.66
C LEU A 74 8.66 -20.50 6.96
N GLN A 75 7.69 -20.09 6.13
CA GLN A 75 7.76 -18.85 5.34
C GLN A 75 7.10 -17.63 5.99
N ARG A 76 6.54 -17.72 7.20
CA ARG A 76 5.85 -16.59 7.86
C ARG A 76 6.69 -15.31 7.95
N ASN A 77 7.99 -15.44 8.28
CA ASN A 77 8.89 -14.30 8.38
C ASN A 77 9.16 -13.64 7.00
N SER A 78 9.20 -14.44 5.94
CA SER A 78 9.33 -13.95 4.55
C SER A 78 8.08 -13.21 4.09
N GLN A 79 6.90 -13.64 4.55
CA GLN A 79 5.61 -13.01 4.23
C GLN A 79 5.44 -11.65 4.91
N GLU A 80 5.86 -11.53 6.18
CA GLU A 80 5.86 -10.24 6.89
C GLU A 80 6.77 -9.22 6.20
N LYS A 81 7.97 -9.63 5.78
CA LYS A 81 8.90 -8.77 5.02
C LYS A 81 8.34 -8.35 3.66
N LEU A 82 7.63 -9.25 2.98
CA LEU A 82 7.00 -8.94 1.71
C LEU A 82 5.88 -7.91 1.89
N LEU A 83 5.09 -8.03 2.96
CA LEU A 83 4.07 -7.04 3.31
C LEU A 83 4.71 -5.68 3.61
N GLU A 84 5.74 -5.63 4.46
CA GLU A 84 6.49 -4.39 4.75
C GLU A 84 7.05 -3.75 3.46
N TYR A 85 7.55 -4.57 2.53
CA TYR A 85 8.02 -4.09 1.23
C TYR A 85 6.90 -3.48 0.38
N TRP A 86 5.76 -4.16 0.22
CA TRP A 86 4.62 -3.62 -0.53
C TRP A 86 4.09 -2.33 0.08
N GLN A 87 4.06 -2.25 1.41
CA GLN A 87 3.71 -1.02 2.13
C GLN A 87 4.68 0.11 1.79
N SER A 88 5.99 -0.16 1.75
CA SER A 88 6.98 0.86 1.39
C SER A 88 6.85 1.37 -0.05
N LEU A 89 6.38 0.53 -1.00
CA LEU A 89 6.19 0.93 -2.39
C LEU A 89 4.96 1.84 -2.59
N LEU A 90 3.89 1.60 -1.84
CA LEU A 90 2.65 2.39 -1.94
C LEU A 90 2.81 3.78 -1.30
N VAL A 91 3.72 3.90 -0.33
CA VAL A 91 4.04 5.16 0.38
C VAL A 91 5.12 5.98 -0.35
N LEU A 92 5.64 5.52 -1.50
CA LEU A 92 6.58 6.32 -2.27
C LEU A 92 5.89 7.61 -2.74
N PRO A 93 6.47 8.80 -2.47
CA PRO A 93 5.95 10.04 -3.04
C PRO A 93 5.97 9.87 -4.55
N ALA A 94 4.79 10.04 -5.18
CA ALA A 94 4.71 10.06 -6.63
C ALA A 94 5.84 10.96 -7.15
N PRO A 95 6.69 10.47 -8.07
CA PRO A 95 7.75 11.31 -8.61
C PRO A 95 7.08 12.58 -9.10
N ARG A 96 7.53 13.74 -8.60
CA ARG A 96 7.09 15.02 -9.13
C ARG A 96 7.48 15.02 -10.60
N LEU A 97 6.53 14.68 -11.47
CA LEU A 97 6.72 14.86 -12.88
C LEU A 97 7.06 16.34 -13.03
N PRO A 98 8.20 16.70 -13.64
CA PRO A 98 8.50 18.09 -13.91
C PRO A 98 7.26 18.66 -14.61
N GLU A 99 6.73 19.77 -14.09
CA GLU A 99 5.58 20.45 -14.69
C GLU A 99 5.88 20.58 -16.18
N GLN A 100 5.14 19.83 -17.00
CA GLN A 100 5.35 19.90 -18.43
C GLN A 100 4.96 21.33 -18.82
N PRO A 101 5.84 22.09 -19.49
CA PRO A 101 5.42 23.34 -20.08
C PRO A 101 4.20 23.05 -20.98
N PRO A 102 3.25 24.00 -21.13
CA PRO A 102 2.11 23.81 -22.00
C PRO A 102 2.61 23.27 -23.34
N LEU A 103 2.09 22.13 -23.77
CA LEU A 103 2.42 21.55 -25.07
C LEU A 103 2.05 22.57 -26.14
N GLU A 104 3.02 23.38 -26.56
CA GLU A 104 2.87 24.11 -27.81
C GLU A 104 2.78 23.06 -28.90
N LEU A 105 1.61 23.01 -29.52
CA LEU A 105 1.25 22.13 -30.61
C LEU A 105 2.01 22.55 -31.89
N ALA A 106 3.34 22.64 -31.84
CA ALA A 106 4.20 22.94 -32.97
C ALA A 106 4.78 21.62 -33.50
N GLY A 107 3.95 20.94 -34.28
CA GLY A 107 4.32 20.07 -35.39
C GLY A 107 5.61 19.25 -35.24
N TYR A 108 5.53 18.07 -34.62
CA TYR A 108 6.43 16.97 -34.93
C TYR A 108 5.64 15.67 -35.12
N LEU A 109 5.15 15.51 -36.35
CA LEU A 109 4.93 14.20 -36.94
C LEU A 109 6.30 13.52 -37.11
N HIS A 110 6.85 12.82 -36.11
CA HIS A 110 7.92 11.85 -36.36
C HIS A 110 7.89 10.71 -35.34
N GLY A 111 7.47 9.53 -35.82
CA GLY A 111 7.88 8.24 -35.27
C GLY A 111 6.92 7.62 -34.26
N ARG A 112 5.98 6.81 -34.75
CA ARG A 112 5.52 5.65 -33.99
C ARG A 112 6.75 4.84 -33.57
N LEU A 113 7.06 4.79 -32.27
CA LEU A 113 7.83 3.68 -31.71
C LEU A 113 6.83 2.55 -31.43
N PRO A 114 6.90 1.41 -32.14
CA PRO A 114 6.21 0.21 -31.72
C PRO A 114 7.11 -0.43 -30.66
N ILE A 115 6.92 -0.09 -29.39
CA ILE A 115 7.51 -0.89 -28.32
C ILE A 115 6.39 -1.78 -27.78
N PRO A 116 6.26 -3.04 -28.24
CA PRO A 116 5.52 -4.00 -27.46
C PRO A 116 6.36 -4.23 -26.19
N LEU A 117 5.89 -3.73 -25.05
CA LEU A 117 6.43 -4.18 -23.77
C LEU A 117 6.13 -5.68 -23.66
N PRO A 118 7.14 -6.56 -23.63
CA PRO A 118 6.88 -7.95 -23.37
C PRO A 118 6.70 -8.05 -21.86
N ILE A 119 5.44 -8.06 -21.41
CA ILE A 119 5.11 -8.38 -20.03
C ILE A 119 5.43 -9.87 -19.83
N TYR A 120 6.68 -10.17 -19.48
CA TYR A 120 7.11 -11.48 -19.01
C TYR A 120 6.62 -11.67 -17.58
N LEU A 121 5.32 -11.97 -17.44
CA LEU A 121 4.68 -12.44 -16.20
C LEU A 121 4.59 -13.96 -16.22
N HIS A 122 5.70 -14.68 -16.36
CA HIS A 122 5.71 -16.09 -15.97
C HIS A 122 6.64 -16.31 -14.79
N PRO A 123 6.19 -17.10 -13.80
CA PRO A 123 7.05 -17.49 -12.69
C PRO A 123 8.27 -18.25 -13.22
N PRO A 124 9.44 -18.13 -12.57
CA PRO A 124 10.63 -18.85 -12.99
C PRO A 124 10.36 -20.35 -12.97
N THR A 125 10.67 -21.03 -14.07
CA THR A 125 10.59 -22.50 -14.16
C THR A 125 11.57 -23.12 -13.16
N PRO A 126 11.18 -24.22 -12.49
CA PRO A 126 12.02 -24.88 -11.50
C PRO A 126 13.33 -25.38 -12.15
N PRO A 127 14.42 -25.47 -11.37
CA PRO A 127 15.71 -25.93 -11.87
C PRO A 127 15.63 -27.39 -12.36
N PRO A 128 16.44 -27.77 -13.37
CA PRO A 128 16.43 -29.13 -13.90
C PRO A 128 16.90 -30.14 -12.86
N GLU A 129 16.24 -31.29 -12.82
CA GLU A 129 16.64 -32.42 -11.98
C GLU A 129 17.97 -33.02 -12.49
N VAL A 130 18.87 -33.31 -11.56
CA VAL A 130 20.18 -33.96 -11.80
C VAL A 130 20.06 -35.46 -11.58
#